data_AF-X1V8K2-F1
#
_entry.id   AF-X1V8K2-F1
#
_cell.length_a   1.000
_cell.length_b   1.000
_cell.length_c   1.000
_cell.angle_alpha   90.00
_cell.angle_beta   90.00
_cell.angle_gamma   90.00
#
_symmetry.space_group_name_H-M   'P 1'
#
loop_
_entity.id
_entity.type
_entity.pdbx_description
1 polymer ?
#
loop_
_entity_poly.entity_id
_entity_poly.type
_entity_poly.pdbx_seq_one_letter_code
_entity_poly.pdbx_strand_id
1 'polypeptide(L)'
;GDDYGSYGMDEWLGDRPGDNYWRTREQKQANNIPMFFDCVVWDTYCDHTQGPPEFDGIVQNEMHLVCINRHKGAINAVFLDLNVRKVDLKELWTFNWHRNFDIQGPWTTAGGAQSSDWPQWMRTFKDY
;
A
#
# COMPACT_ATOMS: atom_id res chain seq x y z
N GLY A 1 -14.37 -0.02 21.31
CA GLY A 1 -13.46 -1.17 21.29
C GLY A 1 -12.18 -0.68 20.67
N ASP A 2 -11.06 -1.35 20.91
CA ASP A 2 -9.87 -0.99 20.12
C ASP A 2 -10.09 -1.52 18.70
N ASP A 3 -10.11 -0.62 17.74
CA ASP A 3 -10.52 -0.93 16.37
C ASP A 3 -9.36 -1.55 15.57
N TYR A 4 -9.03 -2.80 15.89
CA TYR A 4 -8.02 -3.60 15.16
C TYR A 4 -8.67 -4.66 14.27
N GLY A 5 -8.05 -4.91 13.11
CA GLY A 5 -8.52 -5.82 12.08
C GLY A 5 -7.44 -6.77 11.54
N SER A 6 -7.88 -7.75 10.76
CA SER A 6 -6.98 -8.60 9.95
C SER A 6 -6.87 -8.12 8.50
N TYR A 7 -7.92 -7.47 7.99
CA TYR A 7 -8.04 -7.00 6.62
C TYR A 7 -8.65 -5.60 6.60
N GLY A 8 -8.32 -4.82 5.58
CA GLY A 8 -8.88 -3.50 5.34
C GLY A 8 -9.15 -3.24 3.86
N MET A 9 -9.76 -2.09 3.59
CA MET A 9 -10.11 -1.63 2.24
C MET A 9 -9.38 -0.34 1.86
N ASP A 10 -9.21 -0.14 0.55
CA ASP A 10 -8.73 1.14 0.04
C ASP A 10 -9.87 2.18 0.07
N GLU A 11 -9.78 3.14 0.97
CA GLU A 11 -10.82 4.14 1.17
C GLU A 11 -10.87 5.16 0.00
N TRP A 12 -9.81 5.25 -0.82
CA TRP A 12 -9.81 6.05 -2.04
C TRP A 12 -10.76 5.50 -3.12
N LEU A 13 -11.25 4.27 -3.00
CA LEU A 13 -12.26 3.71 -3.89
C LEU A 13 -13.65 4.34 -3.73
N GLY A 14 -13.89 5.02 -2.60
CA GLY A 14 -15.19 5.62 -2.29
C GLY A 14 -15.66 6.65 -3.32
N ASP A 15 -16.97 6.74 -3.53
CA ASP A 15 -17.61 7.82 -4.29
C ASP A 15 -17.70 9.09 -3.44
N ARG A 16 -16.58 9.81 -3.36
CA ARG A 16 -16.42 11.03 -2.56
C ARG A 16 -15.81 12.17 -3.39
N PRO A 17 -16.11 13.44 -3.02
CA PRO A 17 -15.47 14.59 -3.64
C PRO A 17 -13.97 14.61 -3.33
N GLY A 18 -13.17 15.10 -4.28
CA GLY A 18 -11.71 15.14 -4.20
C GLY A 18 -11.05 14.51 -5.43
N ASP A 19 -9.84 14.93 -5.74
CA ASP A 19 -9.14 14.56 -6.98
C ASP A 19 -8.50 13.17 -6.91
N ASN A 20 -8.23 12.68 -5.70
CA ASN A 20 -7.61 11.38 -5.46
C ASN A 20 -8.60 10.20 -5.57
N TYR A 21 -9.89 10.41 -5.27
CA TYR A 21 -10.89 9.33 -5.24
C TYR A 21 -11.15 8.72 -6.62
N TRP A 22 -11.21 7.40 -6.69
CA TRP A 22 -11.53 6.63 -7.89
C TRP A 22 -13.00 6.78 -8.30
N ARG A 23 -13.91 6.83 -7.32
CA ARG A 23 -15.37 6.97 -7.44
C ARG A 23 -16.12 5.85 -8.16
N THR A 24 -15.50 5.16 -9.10
CA THR A 24 -16.09 4.05 -9.85
C THR A 24 -15.10 2.90 -9.99
N ARG A 25 -15.60 1.69 -10.20
CA ARG A 25 -14.77 0.49 -10.38
C ARG A 25 -14.23 0.31 -11.80
N GLU A 26 -14.85 0.96 -12.79
CA GLU A 26 -14.50 0.85 -14.21
C GLU A 26 -13.22 1.65 -14.54
N GLN A 27 -12.09 1.23 -13.96
CA GLN A 27 -10.81 1.89 -14.09
C GLN A 27 -9.88 1.15 -15.06
N LYS A 28 -8.99 1.92 -15.69
CA LYS A 28 -7.84 1.35 -16.41
C LYS A 28 -6.84 0.82 -15.40
N GLN A 29 -6.09 -0.22 -15.78
CA GLN A 29 -5.08 -0.83 -14.89
C GLN A 29 -5.67 -1.29 -13.55
N ALA A 30 -6.91 -1.80 -13.56
CA ALA A 30 -7.60 -2.29 -12.37
C ALA A 30 -6.84 -3.43 -11.66
N ASN A 31 -5.96 -4.14 -12.37
CA ASN A 31 -5.02 -5.13 -11.84
C ASN A 31 -3.88 -4.52 -10.99
N ASN A 32 -3.75 -3.19 -10.95
CA ASN A 32 -2.74 -2.43 -10.21
C ASN A 32 -3.34 -1.45 -9.19
N ILE A 33 -4.66 -1.53 -8.95
CA ILE A 33 -5.38 -0.73 -7.94
C ILE A 33 -5.77 -1.67 -6.79
N PRO A 34 -5.19 -1.50 -5.58
CA PRO A 34 -5.54 -2.30 -4.42
C PRO A 34 -7.00 -2.07 -4.02
N MET A 35 -7.69 -3.12 -3.55
CA MET A 35 -9.08 -3.03 -3.11
C MET A 35 -9.27 -3.59 -1.70
N PHE A 36 -8.76 -4.79 -1.44
CA PHE A 36 -8.74 -5.39 -0.10
C PHE A 36 -7.38 -6.00 0.18
N PHE A 37 -6.89 -5.93 1.40
CA PHE A 37 -5.54 -6.40 1.75
C PHE A 37 -5.42 -6.66 3.24
N ASP A 38 -4.35 -7.36 3.63
CA ASP A 38 -3.98 -7.45 5.05
C ASP A 38 -3.75 -6.04 5.59
N CYS A 39 -4.43 -5.68 6.68
CA CYS A 39 -4.37 -4.34 7.27
C CYS A 39 -4.43 -4.44 8.79
N VAL A 40 -3.90 -3.43 9.47
CA VAL A 40 -4.01 -3.27 10.93
C VAL A 40 -5.43 -2.88 11.35
N VAL A 41 -6.14 -2.12 10.51
CA VAL A 41 -7.50 -1.61 10.75
C VAL A 41 -8.40 -1.85 9.53
N TRP A 42 -9.61 -1.30 9.51
CA TRP A 42 -10.63 -1.61 8.50
C TRP A 42 -10.45 -0.88 7.15
N ASP A 43 -9.71 0.23 7.11
CA ASP A 43 -9.45 1.01 5.89
C ASP A 43 -8.10 1.75 5.94
N THR A 44 -7.73 2.39 4.82
CA THR A 44 -6.56 3.28 4.75
C THR A 44 -6.68 4.29 3.59
N TYR A 45 -5.98 5.41 3.72
CA TYR A 45 -5.72 6.42 2.68
C TYR A 45 -4.23 6.49 2.31
N CYS A 46 -3.67 5.38 1.81
CA CYS A 46 -2.27 5.29 1.44
C CYS A 46 -1.83 6.41 0.47
N ASP A 47 -0.60 6.93 0.65
CA ASP A 47 -0.03 8.02 -0.14
C ASP A 47 1.46 7.78 -0.42
N HIS A 48 1.88 8.04 -1.65
CA HIS A 48 3.23 7.79 -2.16
C HIS A 48 4.34 8.59 -1.45
N THR A 49 3.99 9.69 -0.79
CA THR A 49 4.92 10.52 -0.02
C THR A 49 5.22 9.93 1.37
N GLN A 50 4.42 8.97 1.84
CA GLN A 50 4.58 8.35 3.14
C GLN A 50 5.55 7.16 3.06
N GLY A 51 6.51 7.15 3.98
CA GLY A 51 7.54 6.11 4.05
C GLY A 51 7.12 4.86 4.83
N PRO A 52 7.99 3.84 4.80
CA PRO A 52 7.83 2.62 5.60
C PRO A 52 8.00 2.90 7.11
N PRO A 53 7.48 2.02 7.99
CA PRO A 53 7.67 2.18 9.42
C PRO A 53 9.12 1.87 9.81
N GLU A 54 9.67 2.69 10.72
CA GLU A 54 11.05 2.54 11.22
C GLU A 54 11.28 1.16 11.84
N PHE A 55 10.26 0.62 12.52
CA PHE A 55 10.24 -0.71 13.10
C PHE A 55 8.96 -1.45 12.70
N ASP A 56 9.07 -2.77 12.53
CA ASP A 56 7.93 -3.63 12.24
C ASP A 56 6.85 -3.50 13.34
N GLY A 57 5.60 -3.25 12.92
CA GLY A 57 4.44 -3.12 13.80
C GLY A 57 4.12 -1.71 14.31
N ILE A 58 4.90 -0.68 13.98
CA ILE A 58 4.58 0.71 14.34
C ILE A 58 3.66 1.36 13.29
N VAL A 59 2.57 1.97 13.75
CA VAL A 59 1.64 2.75 12.92
C VAL A 59 1.73 4.23 13.25
N GLN A 60 2.10 5.05 12.26
CA GLN A 60 2.22 6.51 12.37
C GLN A 60 1.69 7.26 11.14
N ASN A 61 1.47 6.56 10.02
CA ASN A 61 0.83 7.06 8.81
C ASN A 61 0.02 5.93 8.14
N GLU A 62 -0.63 6.24 7.03
CA GLU A 62 -1.54 5.33 6.31
C GLU A 62 -0.79 4.15 5.69
N MET A 63 0.37 4.36 5.08
CA MET A 63 1.21 3.27 4.54
C MET A 63 1.59 2.23 5.62
N HIS A 64 1.72 2.63 6.88
CA HIS A 64 2.05 1.70 7.97
C HIS A 64 0.91 0.73 8.30
N LEU A 65 -0.35 1.07 7.97
CA LEU A 65 -1.50 0.19 8.20
C LEU A 65 -1.44 -1.05 7.30
N VAL A 66 -0.79 -0.94 6.14
CA VAL A 66 -0.67 -2.01 5.14
C VAL A 66 0.73 -2.59 5.03
N CYS A 67 1.77 -1.82 5.37
CA CYS A 67 3.16 -2.30 5.38
C CYS A 67 3.46 -3.13 6.64
N ILE A 68 2.79 -4.29 6.74
CA ILE A 68 2.87 -5.20 7.89
C ILE A 68 3.51 -6.53 7.51
N ASN A 69 4.51 -6.95 8.27
CA ASN A 69 5.30 -8.14 7.96
C ASN A 69 4.65 -9.45 8.44
N ARG A 70 3.40 -9.72 8.00
CA ARG A 70 2.67 -10.93 8.40
C ARG A 70 3.10 -12.18 7.63
N HIS A 71 3.55 -12.03 6.38
CA HIS A 71 3.86 -13.16 5.49
C HIS A 71 5.31 -13.20 5.01
N LYS A 72 6.25 -12.87 5.92
CA LYS A 72 7.71 -12.89 5.70
C LYS A 72 8.12 -12.00 4.51
N GLY A 73 7.94 -10.70 4.67
CA GLY A 73 8.25 -9.68 3.67
C GLY A 73 7.13 -9.39 2.70
N ALA A 74 5.88 -9.79 3.01
CA ALA A 74 4.75 -9.64 2.11
C ALA A 74 3.39 -9.59 2.83
N ILE A 75 2.36 -9.15 2.08
CA ILE A 75 0.93 -9.21 2.40
C ILE A 75 0.14 -9.95 1.29
N ASN A 76 -1.11 -10.28 1.55
CA ASN A 76 -2.07 -10.66 0.52
C ASN A 76 -2.92 -9.45 0.12
N ALA A 77 -3.19 -9.31 -1.17
CA ALA A 77 -4.07 -8.26 -1.68
C ALA A 77 -4.98 -8.78 -2.80
N VAL A 78 -6.18 -8.22 -2.84
CA VAL A 78 -7.16 -8.28 -3.91
C VAL A 78 -7.14 -6.93 -4.62
N PHE A 79 -7.07 -6.97 -5.94
CA PHE A 79 -7.04 -5.79 -6.80
C PHE A 79 -8.45 -5.50 -7.35
N LEU A 80 -8.65 -4.31 -7.93
CA LEU A 80 -9.95 -3.84 -8.40
C LEU A 80 -10.52 -4.72 -9.54
N ASP A 81 -9.66 -5.44 -10.27
CA ASP A 81 -10.05 -6.46 -11.25
C ASP A 81 -10.39 -7.84 -10.64
N LEU A 82 -10.42 -7.92 -9.30
CA LEU A 82 -10.68 -9.10 -8.47
C LEU A 82 -9.58 -10.17 -8.52
N ASN A 83 -8.42 -9.90 -9.13
CA ASN A 83 -7.29 -10.80 -9.00
C ASN A 83 -6.69 -10.74 -7.59
N VAL A 84 -6.26 -11.89 -7.11
CA VAL A 84 -5.65 -12.06 -5.77
C VAL A 84 -4.19 -12.45 -5.93
N ARG A 85 -3.32 -11.81 -5.16
CA ARG A 85 -1.90 -12.17 -5.14
C ARG A 85 -1.24 -11.89 -3.80
N LYS A 86 -0.10 -12.54 -3.63
CA LYS A 86 0.90 -12.15 -2.65
C LYS A 86 1.65 -10.92 -3.19
N VAL A 87 1.87 -9.95 -2.32
CA VAL A 87 2.44 -8.64 -2.59
C VAL A 87 3.63 -8.45 -1.67
N ASP A 88 4.80 -8.18 -2.21
CA ASP A 88 5.98 -7.90 -1.38
C ASP A 88 5.86 -6.51 -0.75
N LEU A 89 6.40 -6.31 0.45
CA LEU A 89 6.19 -5.06 1.18
C LEU A 89 6.69 -3.83 0.43
N LYS A 90 7.88 -3.88 -0.16
CA LYS A 90 8.41 -2.76 -0.96
C LYS A 90 7.61 -2.51 -2.24
N GLU A 91 6.90 -3.51 -2.74
CA GLU A 91 6.05 -3.37 -3.93
C GLU A 91 4.83 -2.48 -3.67
N LEU A 92 4.41 -2.30 -2.40
CA LEU A 92 3.25 -1.49 -2.02
C LEU A 92 3.31 -0.06 -2.58
N TRP A 93 4.50 0.52 -2.73
CA TRP A 93 4.70 1.86 -3.28
C TRP A 93 4.64 1.94 -4.81
N THR A 94 4.36 0.83 -5.50
CA THR A 94 4.25 0.77 -6.96
C THR A 94 2.80 0.64 -7.46
N PHE A 95 1.82 0.69 -6.55
CA PHE A 95 0.40 0.57 -6.89
C PHE A 95 -0.31 1.90 -6.95
N ASN A 96 -1.37 1.93 -7.75
CA ASN A 96 -2.26 3.08 -7.87
C ASN A 96 -3.28 3.05 -6.72
N TRP A 97 -2.89 3.43 -5.50
CA TRP A 97 -3.82 3.54 -4.37
C TRP A 97 -4.88 4.62 -4.60
N HIS A 98 -4.47 5.75 -5.16
CA HIS A 98 -5.37 6.81 -5.58
C HIS A 98 -5.05 7.27 -7.01
N ARG A 99 -5.95 8.07 -7.60
CA ARG A 99 -5.85 8.51 -9.00
C ARG A 99 -4.57 9.27 -9.36
N ASN A 100 -3.97 9.92 -8.38
CA ASN A 100 -2.76 10.73 -8.53
C ASN A 100 -1.56 10.14 -7.78
N PHE A 101 -1.59 8.84 -7.47
CA PHE A 101 -0.49 8.18 -6.77
C PHE A 101 0.71 8.09 -7.71
N ASP A 102 1.86 8.61 -7.29
CA ASP A 102 3.08 8.52 -8.08
C ASP A 102 3.76 7.16 -7.86
N ILE A 103 3.52 6.22 -8.79
CA ILE A 103 4.14 4.89 -8.77
C ILE A 103 5.64 4.89 -9.13
N GLN A 104 6.21 6.06 -9.41
CA GLN A 104 7.65 6.31 -9.52
C GLN A 104 8.13 7.23 -8.39
N GLY A 105 7.35 7.31 -7.30
CA GLY A 105 7.62 8.16 -6.16
C GLY A 105 8.86 7.76 -5.34
N PRO A 106 9.13 8.47 -4.24
CA PRO A 106 10.41 8.44 -3.52
C PRO A 106 10.78 7.08 -2.92
N TRP A 107 9.80 6.18 -2.72
CA TRP A 107 9.99 4.84 -2.16
C TRP A 107 9.97 3.75 -3.25
N THR A 108 10.50 4.07 -4.43
CA THR A 108 10.63 3.17 -5.56
C THR A 108 12.01 3.29 -6.19
N THR A 109 12.45 2.26 -6.90
CA THR A 109 13.69 2.23 -7.67
C THR A 109 13.68 3.30 -8.76
N ALA A 110 12.51 3.53 -9.39
CA ALA A 110 12.33 4.59 -10.38
C ALA A 110 12.49 6.00 -9.77
N GLY A 111 12.06 6.19 -8.53
CA GLY A 111 12.28 7.39 -7.74
C GLY A 111 13.68 7.50 -7.11
N GLY A 112 14.54 6.51 -7.34
CA GLY A 112 15.94 6.50 -6.91
C GLY A 112 16.21 5.82 -5.56
N ALA A 113 15.19 5.27 -4.90
CA ALA A 113 15.36 4.58 -3.62
C ALA A 113 16.36 3.43 -3.74
N GLN A 114 17.33 3.40 -2.83
CA GLN A 114 18.31 2.34 -2.67
C GLN A 114 17.95 1.48 -1.46
N SER A 115 18.46 0.23 -1.42
CA SER A 115 18.18 -0.67 -0.29
C SER A 115 18.62 -0.08 1.07
N SER A 116 19.58 0.85 1.11
CA SER A 116 20.03 1.55 2.32
C SER A 116 19.05 2.58 2.86
N ASP A 117 18.19 3.13 2.00
CA ASP A 117 17.22 4.18 2.34
C ASP A 117 16.03 3.59 3.12
N TRP A 118 15.80 2.28 2.97
CA TRP A 118 14.80 1.54 3.72
C TRP A 118 15.24 1.31 5.18
N PRO A 119 14.27 1.21 6.12
CA PRO A 119 14.51 0.77 7.49
C PRO A 119 15.25 -0.56 7.54
N GLN A 120 16.08 -0.76 8.57
CA GLN A 120 17.01 -1.90 8.68
C GLN A 120 16.32 -3.25 8.42
N TRP A 121 15.10 -3.41 8.91
CA TRP A 121 14.32 -4.65 8.81
C TRP A 121 13.80 -4.95 7.39
N MET A 122 13.77 -3.96 6.50
CA MET A 122 13.33 -4.11 5.10
C MET A 122 14.48 -4.18 4.09
N ARG A 123 15.72 -3.84 4.48
CA ARG A 123 16.83 -3.67 3.52
C ARG A 123 17.12 -4.92 2.69
N THR A 124 16.87 -6.10 3.23
CA THR A 124 17.10 -7.38 2.56
C THR A 124 15.95 -7.82 1.65
N PHE A 125 14.80 -7.12 1.68
CA PHE A 125 13.69 -7.40 0.78
C PHE A 125 13.99 -6.86 -0.62
N LYS A 126 13.45 -7.53 -1.63
CA LYS A 126 13.58 -7.16 -3.04
C LYS A 126 13.09 -5.72 -3.27
N ASP A 127 13.91 -4.94 -3.97
CA ASP A 127 13.56 -3.59 -4.41
C ASP A 127 12.63 -3.62 -5.64
N TYR A 128 11.79 -2.59 -5.77
CA TYR A 128 10.73 -2.45 -6.77
C TYR A 128 10.74 -1.05 -7.38
#